data_AF-A0A2I1G9Z2-F1
#
_entry.id   AF-A0A2I1G9Z2-F1
#
_cell.length_a   1.000
_cell.length_b   1.000
_cell.length_c   1.000
_cell.angle_alpha   90.00
_cell.angle_beta   90.00
_cell.angle_gamma   90.00
#
_symmetry.space_group_name_H-M   'P 1'
#
loop_
_entity.id
_entity.type
_entity.pdbx_description
1 polymer ?
#
loop_
_entity_poly.entity_id
_entity_poly.type
_entity_poly.pdbx_seq_one_letter_code
_entity_poly.pdbx_strand_id
1 'polypeptide(L)'
;MCKYIRELELHISKKDNNHRFIRLIELNRLFNISLSTTSYFSGMHDEEFIEALELSLIKYARTIQSFSLTSRPPNTTDFLSHLYNLTSLKLNGEFCVKNGIALNTKEKI
;
A
#
# COMPACT_ATOMS: atom_id res chain seq x y z
N MET A 1 -12.26 -11.50 24.04
CA MET A 1 -12.26 -10.52 22.93
C MET A 1 -10.82 -10.33 22.47
N CYS A 2 -10.49 -10.68 21.23
CA CYS A 2 -9.16 -10.40 20.69
C CYS A 2 -8.93 -8.88 20.68
N LYS A 3 -7.79 -8.46 21.23
CA LYS A 3 -7.31 -7.08 21.15
C LYS A 3 -7.25 -6.70 19.66
N TYR A 4 -7.76 -5.52 19.31
CA TYR A 4 -7.78 -4.99 17.94
C TYR A 4 -6.46 -5.25 17.23
N ILE A 5 -6.51 -5.71 15.97
CA ILE A 5 -5.32 -5.79 15.12
C ILE A 5 -4.83 -4.36 14.90
N ARG A 6 -3.63 -4.05 15.40
CA ARG A 6 -3.03 -2.71 15.27
C ARG A 6 -2.13 -2.60 14.04
N GLU A 7 -1.57 -3.72 13.61
CA GLU A 7 -0.57 -3.78 12.56
C GLU A 7 -1.03 -4.76 11.49
N LEU A 8 -0.91 -4.35 10.24
CA LEU A 8 -1.22 -5.17 9.08
C LEU A 8 -0.02 -5.17 8.13
N GLU A 9 0.48 -6.36 7.83
CA GLU A 9 1.36 -6.59 6.69
C GLU A 9 0.61 -7.41 5.63
N LEU A 10 0.49 -6.86 4.42
CA LEU A 10 -0.17 -7.51 3.30
C LEU A 10 0.80 -7.67 2.13
N HIS A 11 0.87 -8.89 1.62
CA HIS A 11 1.65 -9.24 0.44
C HIS A 11 0.71 -9.47 -0.75
N ILE A 12 0.84 -8.65 -1.79
CA ILE A 12 -0.01 -8.65 -2.98
C ILE A 12 0.76 -9.29 -4.14
N SER A 13 0.18 -10.31 -4.76
CA SER A 13 0.80 -11.06 -5.86
C SER A 13 0.00 -10.94 -7.15
N LYS A 14 0.60 -11.29 -8.30
CA LYS A 14 -0.03 -11.10 -9.62
C LYS A 14 -1.33 -11.91 -9.86
N LYS A 15 -1.51 -13.06 -9.21
CA LYS A 15 -2.59 -14.00 -9.54
C LYS A 15 -3.49 -14.38 -8.37
N ASP A 16 -3.02 -14.18 -7.14
CA ASP A 16 -3.71 -14.62 -5.93
C ASP A 16 -3.96 -13.40 -5.02
N ASN A 17 -4.84 -12.52 -5.48
CA ASN A 17 -5.30 -11.40 -4.67
C ASN A 17 -6.32 -11.90 -3.67
N ASN A 18 -5.96 -11.82 -2.39
CA ASN A 18 -6.78 -12.29 -1.29
C ASN A 18 -7.92 -11.31 -1.03
N HIS A 19 -8.94 -11.24 -1.89
CA HIS A 19 -10.13 -10.40 -1.73
C HIS A 19 -10.81 -10.53 -0.36
N ARG A 20 -10.79 -11.75 0.21
CA ARG A 20 -11.30 -12.00 1.57
C ARG A 20 -10.54 -11.24 2.66
N PHE A 21 -9.30 -10.84 2.38
CA PHE A 21 -8.47 -10.07 3.31
C PHE A 21 -8.95 -8.63 3.47
N ILE A 22 -9.63 -8.06 2.46
CA ILE A 22 -10.26 -6.74 2.59
C ILE A 22 -11.24 -6.72 3.77
N ARG A 23 -11.99 -7.81 3.98
CA ARG A 23 -12.89 -7.94 5.14
C ARG A 23 -12.17 -7.84 6.47
N LEU A 24 -10.90 -8.25 6.56
CA LEU A 24 -10.11 -8.10 7.80
C LEU A 24 -9.79 -6.62 8.08
N ILE A 25 -9.50 -5.84 7.03
CA ILE A 25 -9.32 -4.38 7.14
C ILE A 25 -10.63 -3.74 7.59
N GLU A 26 -11.76 -4.16 7.01
CA GLU A 26 -13.08 -3.62 7.36
C GLU A 26 -13.49 -3.91 8.80
N LEU A 27 -13.03 -5.00 9.40
CA LEU A 27 -13.41 -5.42 10.76
C LEU A 27 -12.46 -4.89 11.85
N ASN A 28 -11.32 -4.29 11.49
CA ASN A 28 -10.28 -3.89 12.45
C ASN A 28 -9.90 -2.41 12.33
N ARG A 29 -9.53 -1.80 13.48
CA ARG A 29 -8.97 -0.44 13.52
C ARG A 29 -7.45 -0.53 13.41
N LEU A 30 -6.93 -0.37 12.20
CA LEU A 30 -5.50 -0.46 11.90
C LEU A 30 -4.77 0.86 12.21
N PHE A 31 -3.55 0.76 12.72
CA PHE A 31 -2.64 1.88 12.98
C PHE A 31 -1.42 1.85 12.07
N ASN A 32 -0.85 0.66 11.87
CA ASN A 32 0.34 0.45 11.05
C ASN A 32 0.01 -0.46 9.89
N ILE A 33 0.35 -0.04 8.67
CA ILE A 33 0.07 -0.80 7.46
C ILE A 33 1.33 -0.90 6.61
N SER A 34 1.69 -2.12 6.23
CA SER A 34 2.77 -2.44 5.31
C SER A 34 2.20 -3.20 4.13
N LEU A 35 2.35 -2.62 2.94
CA LEU A 35 1.98 -3.26 1.68
C LEU A 35 3.27 -3.63 0.94
N SER A 36 3.35 -4.88 0.51
CA SER A 36 4.44 -5.38 -0.32
C SER A 36 3.90 -6.08 -1.54
N THR A 37 4.56 -5.90 -2.69
CA THR A 37 4.18 -6.61 -3.91
C THR A 37 5.39 -7.28 -4.53
N THR A 38 5.20 -8.49 -5.05
CA THR A 38 6.29 -9.35 -5.56
C THR A 38 6.58 -9.20 -7.04
N SER A 39 5.74 -8.51 -7.80
CA SER A 39 5.91 -8.40 -9.25
C SER A 39 5.89 -6.95 -9.70
N TYR A 40 6.89 -6.56 -10.48
CA TYR A 40 6.84 -5.35 -11.30
C TYR A 40 5.50 -5.31 -12.02
N PHE A 41 4.76 -4.21 -11.83
CA PHE A 41 3.41 -3.97 -12.32
C PHE A 41 3.34 -3.89 -13.86
N SER A 42 3.73 -4.95 -14.56
CA SER A 42 3.58 -5.11 -16.00
C SER A 42 2.67 -6.30 -16.27
N GLY A 43 1.39 -5.98 -16.47
CA GLY A 43 0.37 -6.86 -17.03
C GLY A 43 -0.62 -7.42 -16.02
N MET A 44 -1.91 -7.12 -16.29
CA MET A 44 -3.13 -7.62 -15.64
C MET A 44 -3.08 -7.58 -14.11
N HIS A 45 -3.35 -6.39 -13.57
CA HIS A 45 -3.72 -6.26 -12.17
C HIS A 45 -5.21 -6.51 -12.03
N ASP A 46 -5.58 -7.06 -10.87
CA ASP A 46 -6.94 -7.02 -10.40
C ASP A 46 -7.21 -5.60 -9.92
N GLU A 47 -7.58 -4.72 -10.86
CA GLU A 47 -7.86 -3.30 -10.59
C GLU A 47 -8.97 -3.17 -9.54
N GLU A 48 -9.96 -4.06 -9.58
CA GLU A 48 -11.04 -4.15 -8.60
C GLU A 48 -10.51 -4.41 -7.18
N PHE A 49 -9.54 -5.32 -7.02
CA PHE A 49 -8.90 -5.56 -5.72
C PHE A 49 -8.19 -4.31 -5.19
N ILE A 50 -7.43 -3.62 -6.05
CA ILE A 50 -6.68 -2.43 -5.67
C ILE A 50 -7.62 -1.31 -5.26
N GLU A 51 -8.65 -1.04 -6.05
CA GLU A 51 -9.66 -0.02 -5.73
C GLU A 51 -10.37 -0.35 -4.42
N ALA A 52 -10.77 -1.60 -4.22
CA ALA A 52 -11.42 -2.03 -2.98
C ALA A 52 -10.48 -1.92 -1.77
N LEU A 53 -9.19 -2.21 -1.94
CA LEU A 53 -8.17 -2.02 -0.91
C LEU A 53 -8.02 -0.53 -0.56
N GLU A 54 -7.87 0.35 -1.55
CA GLU A 54 -7.75 1.79 -1.35
C GLU A 54 -8.97 2.38 -0.63
N LEU A 55 -10.19 2.06 -1.08
CA LEU A 55 -11.42 2.50 -0.44
C LEU A 55 -11.53 2.03 1.02
N SER A 56 -11.08 0.80 1.30
CA SER A 56 -11.05 0.25 2.66
C SER A 56 -10.04 0.96 3.55
N LEU A 57 -8.87 1.31 3.02
CA LEU A 57 -7.86 2.08 3.75
C LEU A 57 -8.34 3.51 4.03
N ILE A 58 -8.96 4.17 3.06
CA ILE A 58 -9.53 5.53 3.21
C ILE A 58 -10.56 5.57 4.34
N LYS A 59 -11.42 4.54 4.45
CA LYS A 59 -12.41 4.43 5.53
C LYS A 59 -11.77 4.50 6.93
N TYR A 60 -10.54 4.02 7.08
CA TYR A 60 -9.79 4.03 8.34
C TYR A 60 -8.60 5.00 8.33
N ALA A 61 -8.57 5.94 7.39
CA ALA A 61 -7.50 6.92 7.26
C ALA A 61 -7.24 7.72 8.55
N ARG A 62 -8.30 7.89 9.37
CA ARG A 62 -8.24 8.55 10.67
C ARG A 62 -7.34 7.84 11.68
N THR A 63 -7.13 6.53 11.56
CA THR A 63 -6.41 5.74 12.56
C THR A 63 -5.02 5.32 12.09
N ILE A 64 -4.79 5.33 10.77
CA ILE A 64 -3.50 4.97 10.19
C ILE A 64 -2.47 6.04 10.52
N GLN A 65 -1.42 5.64 11.25
CA GLN A 65 -0.30 6.48 11.68
C GLN A 65 1.00 6.12 10.98
N SER A 66 1.16 4.86 10.58
CA SER A 66 2.32 4.41 9.81
C SER A 66 1.86 3.67 8.56
N PHE A 67 2.44 4.04 7.42
CA PHE A 67 2.20 3.39 6.15
C PHE A 67 3.52 3.11 5.45
N SER A 68 3.67 1.90 4.95
CA SER A 68 4.80 1.54 4.10
C SER A 68 4.35 0.77 2.86
N LEU A 69 5.04 1.04 1.75
CA LEU A 69 4.81 0.42 0.45
C LEU A 69 6.15 0.06 -0.17
N THR A 70 6.38 -1.22 -0.45
CA THR A 70 7.72 -1.74 -0.78
C THR A 70 8.01 -1.97 -2.27
N SER A 71 7.16 -1.48 -3.17
CA SER A 71 7.32 -1.61 -4.63
C SER A 71 6.40 -0.62 -5.35
N ARG A 72 6.69 -0.28 -6.63
CA ARG A 72 5.96 0.71 -7.46
C ARG A 72 4.47 0.74 -7.12
N PRO A 73 3.88 1.91 -6.84
CA PRO A 73 2.50 1.97 -6.42
C PRO A 73 1.55 1.40 -7.50
N PRO A 74 0.39 0.85 -7.10
CA PRO A 74 -0.76 0.84 -8.01
C PRO A 74 -0.96 2.26 -8.54
N ASN A 75 -1.52 2.40 -9.75
CA ASN A 75 -1.58 3.66 -10.50
C ASN A 75 -2.23 4.88 -9.81
N THR A 76 -2.61 4.77 -8.54
CA THR A 76 -3.28 5.79 -7.72
C THR A 76 -2.59 5.92 -6.36
N THR A 77 -1.64 6.84 -6.26
CA THR A 77 -1.19 7.35 -4.94
C THR A 77 -2.23 8.29 -4.30
N ASP A 78 -3.37 8.51 -4.95
CA ASP A 78 -4.41 9.46 -4.54
C ASP A 78 -5.00 9.14 -3.16
N PHE A 79 -5.06 7.86 -2.77
CA PHE A 79 -5.53 7.48 -1.43
C PHE A 79 -4.61 7.99 -0.31
N LEU A 80 -3.30 8.18 -0.57
CA LEU A 80 -2.36 8.70 0.44
C LEU A 80 -2.77 10.09 0.93
N SER A 81 -3.36 10.91 0.06
CA SER A 81 -3.86 12.25 0.43
C SER A 81 -4.97 12.19 1.49
N HIS A 82 -5.65 11.06 1.63
CA HIS A 82 -6.70 10.85 2.61
C HIS A 82 -6.14 10.47 3.99
N LEU A 83 -4.88 9.98 4.08
CA LEU A 83 -4.24 9.51 5.32
C LEU A 83 -3.72 10.68 6.18
N TYR A 84 -4.63 11.49 6.69
CA TYR A 84 -4.28 12.76 7.34
C TYR A 84 -3.58 12.63 8.71
N ASN A 85 -3.65 11.46 9.37
CA ASN A 85 -3.01 11.21 10.67
C ASN A 85 -1.66 10.48 10.54
N LEU A 86 -1.11 10.42 9.33
CA LEU A 86 0.14 9.73 9.06
C LEU A 86 1.32 10.45 9.72
N THR A 87 2.03 9.74 10.58
CA THR A 87 3.26 10.18 11.25
C THR A 87 4.53 9.58 10.62
N SER A 88 4.37 8.49 9.89
CA SER A 88 5.47 7.78 9.22
C SER A 88 5.01 7.25 7.87
N LEU A 89 5.73 7.63 6.82
CA LEU A 89 5.53 7.15 5.45
C LEU A 89 6.84 6.56 4.93
N LYS A 90 6.80 5.31 4.47
CA LYS A 90 7.94 4.67 3.81
C LYS A 90 7.54 4.18 2.42
N LEU A 91 8.06 4.83 1.39
CA LEU A 91 7.88 4.41 0.00
C LEU A 91 9.21 3.87 -0.52
N ASN A 92 9.30 2.55 -0.73
CA ASN A 92 10.44 1.98 -1.44
C ASN A 92 10.05 1.81 -2.91
N GLY A 93 10.64 2.64 -3.76
CA GLY A 93 10.58 2.44 -5.21
C GLY A 93 11.81 1.65 -5.65
N GLU A 94 11.63 0.43 -6.16
CA GLU A 94 12.59 -0.09 -7.11
C GLU A 94 12.27 0.52 -8.48
N PHE A 95 13.12 1.42 -8.95
CA PHE A 95 13.07 1.88 -10.33
C PHE A 95 13.45 0.71 -11.24
N CYS A 96 12.48 0.13 -11.95
CA CYS A 96 12.81 -0.58 -13.18
C CYS A 96 13.30 0.45 -14.20
N VAL A 97 14.60 0.44 -14.47
CA VAL A 97 15.19 1.08 -15.63
C VAL A 97 14.63 0.39 -16.88
N LYS A 98 13.57 0.94 -17.49
CA LYS A 98 13.22 0.59 -18.87
C LYS A 98 14.09 1.44 -19.78
N ASN A 99 15.21 0.84 -20.20
CA ASN A 99 16.28 1.40 -21.01
C ASN A 99 17.11 2.47 -20.27
N GLY A 100 18.42 2.24 -20.17
CA GLY A 100 19.36 2.95 -19.31
C GLY A 100 19.19 4.47 -19.29
N ILE A 101 18.74 5.01 -18.15
CA ILE A 101 19.33 6.12 -17.39
C ILE A 101 18.65 6.08 -16.01
N ALA A 102 19.42 5.82 -14.94
CA ALA A 102 18.94 6.03 -13.58
C ALA A 102 19.14 7.51 -13.21
N LEU A 103 18.04 8.24 -12.95
CA LEU A 103 18.13 9.56 -12.34
C LEU A 103 18.22 9.38 -10.82
N ASN A 104 19.43 9.64 -10.30
CA ASN A 104 19.73 9.68 -8.88
C ASN A 104 19.24 11.01 -8.31
N THR A 105 18.06 11.04 -7.70
CA THR A 105 17.67 12.17 -6.85
C THR A 105 18.29 11.98 -5.47
N LYS A 106 19.55 12.38 -5.33
CA LYS A 106 20.06 12.85 -4.04
C LYS A 106 19.39 14.21 -3.78
N GLU A 107 18.28 14.21 -3.06
CA GLU A 107 17.87 15.44 -2.38
C GLU A 107 18.81 15.62 -1.17
N LYS A 108 19.73 16.56 -1.32
CA LYS A 108 20.41 17.20 -0.18
C LYS A 108 19.44 18.24 0.38
N ILE A 109 19.23 18.15 1.69
CA ILE A 109 18.56 19.15 2.54
C ILE A 109 19.21 20.52 2.33
#